data_AF-A0A9R0X8G5-F1
#
_entry.id   AF-A0A9R0X8G5-F1
#
_cell.length_a   1.000
_cell.length_b   1.000
_cell.length_c   1.000
_cell.angle_alpha   90.00
_cell.angle_beta   90.00
_cell.angle_gamma   90.00
#
_symmetry.space_group_name_H-M   'P 1'
#
loop_
_entity.id
_entity.type
_entity.pdbx_description
1 polymer ?
#
loop_
_entity_poly.entity_id
_entity_poly.type
_entity_poly.pdbx_seq_one_letter_code
_entity_poly.pdbx_strand_id
1 'polypeptide(L)'
;MLGRTLPRLASVKDRVAGAAKSAVKGDEHFPALKGHPAARVHAREAAEKQAGLAAAEEEKKRGGKAATVKEFQIYRWNPDAHGRPFLQSYFVDLGTCGPMVLDVLQKIKSEHDSTLAFRRSCREGICGSCSMNIDGVNMVACLKPIDTDTSTATMITPLPHMYVVKDLVVDLTNLYQQYNTACPSYWWNSEDFLGPAALLHAYRWVSDSRDDYGGQRIQALSEGWDGAG
;
A
#
# COMPACT_ATOMS: atom_id res chain seq x y z
N MET A 1 24.89 8.48 54.64
CA MET A 1 24.32 9.67 53.99
C MET A 1 25.07 9.90 52.68
N LEU A 2 24.37 9.84 51.55
CA LEU A 2 24.59 10.55 50.27
C LEU A 2 23.83 9.79 49.17
N GLY A 3 22.50 9.97 49.14
CA GLY A 3 21.68 9.55 48.02
C GLY A 3 21.96 10.47 46.83
N ARG A 4 22.51 9.92 45.75
CA ARG A 4 22.68 10.65 44.49
C ARG A 4 21.35 10.67 43.74
N THR A 5 20.62 11.78 43.84
CA THR A 5 19.47 12.08 42.99
C THR A 5 19.95 12.38 41.57
N LEU A 6 19.55 11.55 40.60
CA LEU A 6 19.73 11.82 39.17
C LEU A 6 18.91 13.07 38.76
N PRO A 7 19.44 13.94 37.89
CA PRO A 7 18.70 15.11 37.44
C PRO A 7 17.49 14.71 36.59
N ARG A 8 16.35 15.33 36.88
CA ARG A 8 15.06 15.10 36.23
C ARG A 8 15.15 15.50 34.76
N LEU A 9 15.05 14.55 33.84
CA LEU A 9 14.89 14.81 32.40
C LEU A 9 13.63 15.66 32.19
N ALA A 10 13.81 16.89 31.72
CA ALA A 10 12.71 17.80 31.40
C ALA A 10 11.77 17.16 30.37
N SER A 11 10.46 17.28 30.61
CA SER A 11 9.43 16.67 29.79
C SER A 11 9.42 17.28 28.39
N VAL A 12 9.14 16.46 27.37
CA VAL A 12 8.92 16.91 25.98
C VAL A 12 7.85 18.01 25.90
N LYS A 13 6.89 18.02 26.84
CA LYS A 13 5.87 19.07 26.98
C LYS A 13 6.46 20.46 27.28
N ASP A 14 7.55 20.52 28.05
CA ASP A 14 8.21 21.79 28.41
C ASP A 14 9.03 22.35 27.23
N ARG A 15 9.52 21.48 26.34
CA ARG A 15 10.21 21.88 25.10
C ARG A 15 9.26 22.43 24.04
N VAL A 16 8.02 21.95 24.00
CA VAL A 16 7.01 22.39 23.02
C VAL A 16 6.38 23.73 23.42
N ALA A 17 6.20 24.01 24.71
CA ALA A 17 5.67 25.30 25.18
C ALA A 17 6.62 26.49 24.91
N GLY A 18 7.93 26.23 24.80
CA GLY A 18 8.94 27.25 24.47
C GLY A 18 9.12 27.52 22.97
N ALA A 19 8.62 26.64 22.09
CA ALA A 19 8.82 26.77 20.64
C ALA A 19 7.75 27.63 19.93
N ALA A 20 6.64 27.95 20.61
CA ALA A 20 5.50 28.67 20.02
C ALA A 20 5.58 30.21 20.13
N LYS A 21 6.70 30.77 20.62
CA LYS A 21 6.92 32.22 20.67
C LYS A 21 8.36 32.59 20.29
N SER A 22 8.70 32.40 19.02
CA SER A 22 9.77 33.19 18.41
C SER A 22 9.48 33.39 16.93
N ALA A 23 9.06 34.60 16.57
CA ALA A 23 9.18 35.09 15.21
C ALA A 23 10.68 35.27 14.94
N VAL A 24 11.35 34.22 14.46
CA VAL A 24 12.81 34.21 14.27
C VAL A 24 13.15 34.92 12.97
N LYS A 25 13.56 36.19 13.09
CA LYS A 25 14.37 36.93 12.11
C LYS A 25 15.70 36.19 11.89
N GLY A 26 16.07 35.88 10.64
CA GLY A 26 17.46 35.59 10.31
C GLY A 26 17.70 34.62 9.16
N ASP A 27 18.85 34.78 8.51
CA ASP A 27 19.28 34.13 7.28
C ASP A 27 19.65 32.63 7.39
N GLU A 28 19.32 31.98 8.50
CA GLU A 28 19.88 30.67 8.89
C GLU A 28 19.03 29.44 8.53
N HIS A 29 17.84 29.62 7.94
CA HIS A 29 16.90 28.51 7.71
C HIS A 29 17.31 27.51 6.60
N PHE A 30 18.25 27.86 5.70
CA PHE A 30 18.65 26.98 4.57
C PHE A 30 20.16 27.01 4.30
N PRO A 31 20.98 26.22 5.04
CA PRO A 31 22.44 26.21 4.89
C PRO A 31 22.92 25.81 3.48
N ALA A 32 22.16 24.97 2.78
CA ALA A 32 22.45 24.50 1.43
C ALA A 32 22.23 25.56 0.33
N LEU A 33 21.55 26.67 0.65
CA LEU A 33 21.20 27.73 -0.32
C LEU A 33 22.06 28.99 -0.16
N LYS A 34 23.21 28.90 0.54
CA LYS A 34 24.17 30.00 0.73
C LYS A 34 24.81 30.41 -0.61
N GLY A 35 24.14 31.28 -1.37
CA GLY A 35 24.61 31.80 -2.66
C GLY A 35 23.49 32.06 -3.68
N HIS A 36 22.28 31.53 -3.46
CA HIS A 36 21.16 31.68 -4.39
C HIS A 36 20.01 32.49 -3.74
N PRO A 37 19.94 33.82 -3.94
CA PRO A 37 18.95 34.67 -3.26
C PRO A 37 17.50 34.33 -3.67
N ALA A 38 17.24 34.06 -4.95
CA ALA A 38 15.91 33.70 -5.43
C ALA A 38 15.41 32.35 -4.86
N ALA A 39 16.29 31.35 -4.76
CA ALA A 39 15.95 30.04 -4.19
C ALA A 39 15.60 30.14 -2.70
N ARG A 40 16.21 31.08 -1.97
CA ARG A 40 15.92 31.32 -0.55
C ARG A 40 14.56 31.98 -0.34
N VAL A 41 14.14 32.88 -1.23
CA VAL A 41 12.80 33.48 -1.20
C VAL A 41 11.73 32.40 -1.41
N HIS A 42 11.87 31.58 -2.44
CA HIS A 42 10.94 30.48 -2.69
C HIS A 42 10.91 29.44 -1.57
N ALA A 43 12.07 29.09 -0.99
CA ALA A 43 12.14 28.16 0.12
C ALA A 43 11.45 28.71 1.38
N ARG A 44 11.55 30.02 1.64
CA ARG A 44 10.81 30.69 2.73
C ARG A 44 9.31 30.69 2.49
N GLU A 45 8.88 31.09 1.30
CA GLU A 45 7.45 31.09 0.92
C GLU A 45 6.84 29.68 0.99
N ALA A 46 7.60 28.65 0.59
CA ALA A 46 7.18 27.26 0.69
C ALA A 46 7.08 26.80 2.16
N ALA A 47 8.05 27.15 3.01
CA ALA A 47 8.02 26.81 4.43
C ALA A 47 6.87 27.49 5.17
N GLU A 48 6.58 28.76 4.86
CA GLU A 48 5.44 29.50 5.41
C GLU A 48 4.10 28.90 4.98
N LYS A 49 3.96 28.53 3.70
CA LYS A 49 2.78 27.81 3.20
C LYS A 49 2.62 26.44 3.86
N GLN A 50 3.71 25.68 4.05
CA GLN A 50 3.67 24.39 4.73
C GLN A 50 3.30 24.53 6.21
N ALA A 51 3.80 25.57 6.90
CA ALA A 51 3.42 25.86 8.27
C ALA A 51 1.93 26.22 8.39
N GLY A 52 1.38 27.00 7.44
CA GLY A 52 -0.04 27.32 7.37
C GLY A 52 -0.92 26.10 7.12
N LEU A 53 -0.50 25.19 6.23
CA LEU A 53 -1.20 23.92 5.97
C LEU A 53 -1.15 22.98 7.19
N ALA A 54 -0.01 22.89 7.87
CA ALA A 54 0.14 22.09 9.08
C ALA A 54 -0.72 22.63 10.23
N ALA A 55 -0.83 23.96 10.39
CA ALA A 55 -1.71 24.58 11.37
C ALA A 55 -3.20 24.33 11.07
N ALA A 56 -3.59 24.38 9.78
CA ALA A 56 -4.95 24.07 9.35
C ALA A 56 -5.30 22.58 9.54
N GLU A 57 -4.34 21.66 9.33
CA GLU A 57 -4.51 20.23 9.63
C GLU A 57 -4.62 19.94 11.14
N GLU A 58 -3.84 20.64 11.96
CA GLU A 58 -3.91 20.56 13.43
C GLU A 58 -5.27 21.05 13.98
N GLU A 59 -5.81 22.14 13.44
CA GLU A 59 -7.15 22.60 13.80
C GLU A 59 -8.23 21.60 13.37
N LYS A 60 -8.07 20.97 12.20
CA LYS A 60 -9.00 19.92 11.72
C LYS A 60 -8.96 18.65 12.58
N LYS A 61 -7.81 18.33 13.20
CA LYS A 61 -7.66 17.22 14.17
C LYS A 61 -8.24 17.53 15.56
N ARG A 62 -8.39 18.80 15.93
CA ARG A 62 -8.97 19.24 17.22
C ARG A 62 -10.50 19.18 17.27
N GLY A 63 -11.17 19.12 16.12
CA GLY A 63 -12.58 18.79 16.04
C GLY A 63 -12.77 17.29 16.24
N GLY A 64 -13.01 16.86 17.48
CA GLY A 64 -13.32 15.46 17.79
C GLY A 64 -14.48 14.96 16.92
N LYS A 65 -14.18 14.06 15.99
CA LYS A 65 -15.19 13.35 15.19
C LYS A 65 -15.99 12.45 16.12
N ALA A 66 -17.31 12.57 16.11
CA ALA A 66 -18.19 11.54 16.66
C ALA A 66 -17.82 10.19 16.02
N ALA A 67 -17.70 9.14 16.84
CA ALA A 67 -17.34 7.81 16.37
C ALA A 67 -18.43 7.26 15.44
N THR A 68 -18.26 7.43 14.13
CA THR A 68 -19.10 6.80 13.12
C THR A 68 -18.62 5.37 12.94
N VAL A 69 -19.24 4.47 13.70
CA VAL A 69 -19.01 3.03 13.59
C VAL A 69 -19.74 2.51 12.36
N LYS A 70 -19.02 1.80 11.48
CA LYS A 70 -19.56 1.15 10.29
C LYS A 70 -19.41 -0.36 10.39
N GLU A 71 -20.42 -1.08 9.89
CA GLU A 71 -20.40 -2.52 9.78
C GLU A 71 -19.72 -2.98 8.48
N PHE A 72 -18.82 -3.96 8.60
CA PHE A 72 -18.18 -4.67 7.50
C PHE A 72 -18.47 -6.16 7.63
N GLN A 73 -19.11 -6.73 6.61
CA GLN A 73 -19.41 -8.15 6.54
C GLN A 73 -18.38 -8.82 5.64
N ILE A 74 -17.51 -9.64 6.26
CA ILE A 74 -16.37 -10.24 5.59
C ILE A 74 -16.57 -11.75 5.45
N TYR A 75 -16.33 -12.27 4.25
CA TYR A 75 -16.30 -13.69 3.99
C TYR A 75 -15.18 -14.38 4.77
N ARG A 76 -15.54 -15.43 5.51
CA ARG A 76 -14.63 -16.24 6.32
C ARG A 76 -14.73 -17.70 5.94
N TRP A 77 -13.56 -18.31 5.74
CA TRP A 77 -13.43 -19.74 5.56
C TRP A 77 -12.01 -20.17 5.89
N ASN A 78 -11.87 -21.20 6.72
CA ASN A 78 -10.58 -21.72 7.13
C ASN A 78 -10.47 -23.20 6.69
N PRO A 79 -9.45 -23.58 5.90
CA PRO A 79 -9.29 -24.97 5.46
C PRO A 79 -9.06 -25.94 6.63
N ASP A 80 -8.44 -25.47 7.71
CA ASP A 80 -8.11 -26.29 8.88
C ASP A 80 -9.31 -26.50 9.81
N ALA A 81 -10.29 -25.59 9.76
CA ALA A 81 -11.51 -25.72 10.54
C ALA A 81 -12.58 -26.34 9.64
N HIS A 82 -13.01 -27.56 9.96
CA HIS A 82 -14.06 -28.25 9.20
C HIS A 82 -15.42 -27.52 9.35
N GLY A 83 -15.63 -26.50 8.53
CA GLY A 83 -16.81 -25.62 8.58
C GLY A 83 -17.16 -25.09 7.19
N ARG A 84 -18.44 -24.72 7.04
CA ARG A 84 -18.94 -24.03 5.84
C ARG A 84 -18.51 -22.56 5.86
N PRO A 85 -18.33 -21.93 4.69
CA PRO A 85 -18.05 -20.50 4.64
C PRO A 85 -19.21 -19.69 5.21
N PHE A 86 -18.88 -18.59 5.88
CA PHE A 86 -19.85 -17.70 6.51
C PHE A 86 -19.42 -16.24 6.38
N LEU A 87 -20.36 -15.33 6.60
CA LEU A 87 -20.09 -13.90 6.69
C LEU A 87 -19.96 -13.50 8.16
N GLN A 88 -18.88 -12.80 8.50
CA GLN A 88 -18.65 -12.29 9.83
C GLN A 88 -18.73 -10.77 9.82
N SER A 89 -19.58 -10.22 10.69
CA SER A 89 -19.71 -8.77 10.88
C SER A 89 -18.62 -8.24 11.80
N TYR A 90 -17.99 -7.14 11.38
CA TYR A 90 -17.03 -6.36 12.15
C TYR A 90 -17.49 -4.91 12.22
N PHE A 91 -17.44 -4.31 13.40
CA PHE A 91 -17.81 -2.92 13.62
C PHE A 91 -16.54 -2.08 13.81
N VAL A 92 -16.28 -1.19 12.87
CA VAL A 92 -15.05 -0.39 12.84
C VAL A 92 -15.39 1.09 12.89
N ASP A 93 -14.73 1.82 13.79
CA ASP A 93 -14.83 3.27 13.86
C ASP A 93 -14.05 3.93 12.70
N LEU A 94 -14.77 4.69 11.88
CA LEU A 94 -14.24 5.44 10.74
C LEU A 94 -13.42 6.68 11.16
N GLY A 95 -13.59 7.19 12.38
CA GLY A 95 -12.80 8.32 12.89
C GLY A 95 -11.34 7.97 13.12
N THR A 96 -11.08 6.70 13.45
CA THR A 96 -9.75 6.17 13.80
C THR A 96 -9.20 5.23 12.71
N CYS A 97 -9.81 5.19 11.54
CA CYS A 97 -9.39 4.36 10.40
C CYS A 97 -8.90 5.23 9.24
N GLY A 98 -7.99 4.69 8.42
CA GLY A 98 -7.65 5.29 7.13
C GLY A 98 -8.85 5.29 6.16
N PRO A 99 -8.80 6.07 5.08
CA PRO A 99 -9.94 6.28 4.19
C PRO A 99 -10.24 5.10 3.26
N MET A 100 -9.34 4.12 3.14
CA MET A 100 -9.46 3.01 2.18
C MET A 100 -9.91 1.72 2.85
N VAL A 101 -10.58 0.84 2.10
CA VAL A 101 -11.05 -0.46 2.61
C VAL A 101 -9.88 -1.34 3.08
N LEU A 102 -8.70 -1.25 2.44
CA LEU A 102 -7.51 -1.95 2.92
C LEU A 102 -7.08 -1.50 4.33
N ASP A 103 -7.33 -0.25 4.72
CA ASP A 103 -7.01 0.23 6.06
C ASP A 103 -7.93 -0.41 7.10
N VAL A 104 -9.21 -0.58 6.76
CA VAL A 104 -10.20 -1.30 7.59
C VAL A 104 -9.78 -2.74 7.79
N LEU A 105 -9.42 -3.46 6.72
CA LEU A 105 -8.99 -4.86 6.81
C LEU A 105 -7.74 -5.02 7.67
N GLN A 106 -6.79 -4.09 7.56
CA GLN A 106 -5.59 -4.09 8.40
C GLN A 106 -5.93 -3.81 9.86
N LYS A 107 -6.83 -2.86 10.12
CA LYS A 107 -7.29 -2.52 11.47
C LYS A 107 -8.04 -3.67 12.13
N ILE A 108 -8.96 -4.31 11.41
CA ILE A 108 -9.65 -5.52 11.87
C ILE A 108 -8.61 -6.59 12.23
N LYS A 109 -7.61 -6.80 11.37
CA LYS A 109 -6.57 -7.80 11.64
C LYS A 109 -5.70 -7.46 12.86
N SER A 110 -5.39 -6.19 13.09
CA SER A 110 -4.52 -5.77 14.20
C SER A 110 -5.25 -5.69 15.54
N GLU A 111 -6.49 -5.23 15.57
CA GLU A 111 -7.21 -4.88 16.80
C GLU A 111 -8.31 -5.88 17.16
N HIS A 112 -8.96 -6.51 16.17
CA HIS A 112 -10.13 -7.36 16.40
C HIS A 112 -9.85 -8.85 16.20
N ASP A 113 -9.35 -9.25 15.03
CA ASP A 113 -9.13 -10.65 14.68
C ASP A 113 -7.87 -10.85 13.81
N SER A 114 -6.79 -11.26 14.48
CA SER A 114 -5.52 -11.56 13.82
C SER A 114 -5.56 -12.78 12.89
N THR A 115 -6.60 -13.62 12.93
CA THR A 115 -6.73 -14.80 12.07
C THR A 115 -7.16 -14.47 10.64
N LEU A 116 -7.75 -13.29 10.41
CA LEU A 116 -8.23 -12.85 9.10
C LEU A 116 -7.11 -12.85 8.04
N ALA A 117 -7.29 -13.59 6.95
CA ALA A 117 -6.31 -13.70 5.88
C ALA A 117 -6.72 -12.94 4.59
N PHE A 118 -5.81 -12.12 4.08
CA PHE A 118 -5.92 -11.44 2.78
C PHE A 118 -4.53 -11.10 2.23
N ARG A 119 -4.44 -10.89 0.91
CA ARG A 119 -3.20 -10.50 0.24
C ARG A 119 -3.08 -8.97 0.14
N ARG A 120 -1.88 -8.44 0.39
CA ARG A 120 -1.54 -7.01 0.31
C ARG A 120 -0.04 -6.80 0.15
N SER A 121 0.36 -5.76 -0.59
CA SER A 121 1.76 -5.34 -0.72
C SER A 121 1.90 -3.82 -0.86
N CYS A 122 1.72 -3.25 -2.07
CA CYS A 122 2.08 -1.86 -2.39
C CYS A 122 1.23 -0.75 -1.73
N ARG A 123 -0.04 -1.03 -1.38
CA ARG A 123 -1.03 -0.05 -0.87
C ARG A 123 -1.40 1.12 -1.80
N GLU A 124 -0.96 1.12 -3.05
CA GLU A 124 -1.22 2.20 -4.03
C GLU A 124 -1.79 1.67 -5.36
N GLY A 125 -2.24 0.42 -5.38
CA GLY A 125 -2.95 -0.19 -6.51
C GLY A 125 -2.07 -0.76 -7.62
N ILE A 126 -0.75 -0.58 -7.57
CA ILE A 126 0.14 -1.02 -8.67
C ILE A 126 0.33 -2.55 -8.74
N CYS A 127 0.37 -3.24 -7.60
CA CYS A 127 0.69 -4.68 -7.57
C CYS A 127 -0.51 -5.62 -7.81
N GLY A 128 -1.74 -5.11 -7.74
CA GLY A 128 -2.96 -5.94 -7.85
C GLY A 128 -3.19 -6.98 -6.75
N SER A 129 -2.33 -7.10 -5.72
CA SER A 129 -2.40 -8.21 -4.75
C SER A 129 -3.65 -8.20 -3.86
N CYS A 130 -4.24 -7.03 -3.60
CA CYS A 130 -5.44 -6.87 -2.75
C CYS A 130 -6.74 -6.82 -3.56
N SER A 131 -6.78 -7.52 -4.68
CA SER A 131 -7.98 -7.66 -5.50
C SER A 131 -9.00 -8.54 -4.80
N MET A 132 -10.20 -8.03 -4.61
CA MET A 132 -11.33 -8.72 -3.98
C MET A 132 -12.64 -8.11 -4.48
N ASN A 133 -13.76 -8.70 -4.10
CA ASN A 133 -15.08 -8.16 -4.39
C ASN A 133 -15.56 -7.31 -3.20
N ILE A 134 -15.86 -6.04 -3.46
CA ILE A 134 -16.34 -5.08 -2.45
C ILE A 134 -17.66 -4.51 -2.95
N ASP A 135 -18.74 -4.75 -2.20
CA ASP A 135 -20.11 -4.34 -2.54
C ASP A 135 -20.55 -4.80 -3.95
N GLY A 136 -20.15 -6.02 -4.34
CA GLY A 136 -20.47 -6.60 -5.65
C GLY A 136 -19.51 -6.21 -6.77
N VAL A 137 -18.60 -5.27 -6.56
CA VAL A 137 -17.64 -4.81 -7.57
C VAL A 137 -16.25 -5.37 -7.31
N ASN A 138 -15.63 -5.95 -8.33
CA ASN A 138 -14.24 -6.42 -8.25
C ASN A 138 -13.29 -5.23 -8.34
N MET A 139 -12.50 -5.01 -7.29
CA MET A 139 -11.52 -3.94 -7.26
C MET A 139 -10.40 -4.19 -6.26
N VAL A 140 -9.36 -3.35 -6.31
CA VAL A 140 -8.28 -3.38 -5.34
C VAL A 140 -8.68 -2.64 -4.06
N ALA A 141 -8.62 -3.32 -2.92
CA ALA A 141 -9.04 -2.75 -1.63
C ALA A 141 -8.26 -1.50 -1.23
N CYS A 142 -7.01 -1.34 -1.70
CA CYS A 142 -6.18 -0.18 -1.41
C CYS A 142 -6.59 1.12 -2.13
N LEU A 143 -7.37 1.02 -3.22
CA LEU A 143 -7.88 2.20 -3.93
C LEU A 143 -9.39 2.38 -3.75
N LYS A 144 -10.08 1.42 -3.12
CA LYS A 144 -11.50 1.57 -2.80
C LYS A 144 -11.66 2.49 -1.58
N PRO A 145 -12.20 3.71 -1.74
CA PRO A 145 -12.57 4.51 -0.58
C PRO A 145 -13.69 3.82 0.19
N ILE A 146 -13.67 3.95 1.50
CA ILE A 146 -14.75 3.48 2.35
C ILE A 146 -15.98 4.34 2.09
N ASP A 147 -17.13 3.70 1.91
CA ASP A 147 -18.40 4.41 1.87
C ASP A 147 -18.71 4.96 3.27
N THR A 148 -18.96 6.27 3.36
CA THR A 148 -19.22 6.97 4.64
C THR A 148 -20.63 6.73 5.17
N ASP A 149 -21.54 6.21 4.35
CA ASP A 149 -22.88 5.85 4.81
C ASP A 149 -22.81 4.67 5.79
N THR A 150 -23.27 4.87 7.03
CA THR A 150 -23.30 3.84 8.08
C THR A 150 -24.58 3.03 8.08
N SER A 151 -25.57 3.38 7.25
CA SER A 151 -26.85 2.66 7.18
C SER A 151 -26.73 1.29 6.50
N THR A 152 -25.78 1.15 5.58
CA THR A 152 -25.49 -0.06 4.80
C THR A 152 -24.17 -0.70 5.22
N ALA A 153 -24.21 -2.00 5.49
CA ALA A 153 -23.01 -2.79 5.74
C ALA A 153 -22.23 -2.99 4.44
N THR A 154 -20.91 -2.79 4.49
CA THR A 154 -20.03 -3.06 3.34
C THR A 154 -19.71 -4.54 3.28
N MET A 155 -19.99 -5.16 2.15
CA MET A 155 -19.80 -6.58 1.90
C MET A 155 -18.45 -6.83 1.24
N ILE A 156 -17.60 -7.65 1.85
CA ILE A 156 -16.28 -8.00 1.31
C ILE A 156 -16.22 -9.51 1.10
N THR A 157 -16.12 -9.91 -0.15
CA THR A 157 -16.02 -11.31 -0.56
C THR A 157 -14.76 -11.54 -1.41
N PRO A 158 -14.23 -12.78 -1.48
CA PRO A 158 -13.14 -13.10 -2.40
C PRO A 158 -13.55 -12.86 -3.85
N LEU A 159 -12.58 -12.90 -4.77
CA LEU A 159 -12.87 -12.80 -6.20
C LEU A 159 -13.89 -13.89 -6.61
N PRO A 160 -14.96 -13.54 -7.34
CA PRO A 160 -16.02 -14.47 -7.69
C PRO A 160 -15.49 -15.57 -8.61
N HIS A 161 -16.10 -16.76 -8.53
CA HIS A 161 -15.76 -17.94 -9.34
C HIS A 161 -14.31 -18.44 -9.22
N MET A 162 -13.59 -18.08 -8.15
CA MET A 162 -12.27 -18.62 -7.84
C MET A 162 -12.33 -19.58 -6.65
N TYR A 163 -11.42 -20.54 -6.61
CA TYR A 163 -11.24 -21.39 -5.43
C TYR A 163 -10.64 -20.57 -4.28
N VAL A 164 -11.28 -20.63 -3.12
CA VAL A 164 -10.80 -19.94 -1.91
C VAL A 164 -9.80 -20.84 -1.20
N VAL A 165 -8.61 -20.31 -0.90
CA VAL A 165 -7.58 -21.00 -0.11
C VAL A 165 -7.79 -20.75 1.38
N LYS A 166 -8.09 -19.51 1.77
CA LYS A 166 -8.44 -19.10 3.13
C LYS A 166 -9.00 -17.68 3.15
N ASP A 167 -10.15 -17.47 3.77
CA ASP A 167 -10.83 -16.17 3.88
C ASP A 167 -10.92 -15.43 2.52
N LEU A 168 -10.21 -14.31 2.35
CA LEU A 168 -10.20 -13.51 1.12
C LEU A 168 -9.06 -13.89 0.16
N VAL A 169 -8.27 -14.92 0.49
CA VAL A 169 -7.17 -15.41 -0.35
C VAL A 169 -7.70 -16.46 -1.31
N VAL A 170 -7.62 -16.14 -2.60
CA VAL A 170 -7.99 -17.05 -3.69
C VAL A 170 -6.78 -17.72 -4.33
N ASP A 171 -7.01 -18.89 -4.92
CA ASP A 171 -6.04 -19.56 -5.76
C ASP A 171 -5.98 -18.87 -7.13
N LEU A 172 -4.78 -18.41 -7.49
CA LEU A 172 -4.51 -17.75 -8.78
C LEU A 172 -3.70 -18.65 -9.72
N THR A 173 -3.41 -19.89 -9.34
CA THR A 173 -2.56 -20.81 -10.11
C THR A 173 -3.11 -21.02 -11.51
N ASN A 174 -4.41 -21.29 -11.64
CA ASN A 174 -5.05 -21.45 -12.95
C ASN A 174 -4.96 -20.17 -13.81
N LEU A 175 -5.10 -18.99 -13.21
CA LEU A 175 -4.97 -17.72 -13.92
C LEU A 175 -3.56 -17.52 -14.47
N TYR A 176 -2.53 -17.81 -13.66
CA TYR A 176 -1.13 -17.73 -14.10
C TYR A 176 -0.79 -18.75 -15.17
N GLN A 177 -1.34 -19.97 -15.07
CA GLN A 177 -1.19 -20.99 -16.09
C GLN A 177 -1.82 -20.56 -17.42
N GLN A 178 -3.04 -20.03 -17.40
CA GLN A 178 -3.70 -19.49 -18.60
C GLN A 178 -2.85 -18.41 -19.27
N TYR A 179 -2.28 -17.48 -18.49
CA TYR A 179 -1.39 -16.44 -18.99
C TYR A 179 -0.14 -17.02 -19.70
N ASN A 180 0.47 -18.07 -19.16
CA ASN A 180 1.62 -18.71 -19.78
C ASN A 180 1.24 -19.53 -21.02
N THR A 181 0.16 -20.33 -20.95
CA THR A 181 -0.33 -21.16 -22.06
C THR A 181 -0.91 -20.35 -23.23
N ALA A 182 -1.19 -19.06 -23.05
CA ALA A 182 -1.60 -18.20 -24.16
C ALA A 182 -0.51 -18.05 -25.24
N CYS A 183 0.75 -18.28 -24.88
CA CYS A 183 1.86 -18.35 -25.82
C CYS A 183 2.03 -19.80 -26.33
N PRO A 184 1.88 -20.08 -27.64
CA PRO A 184 2.07 -21.42 -28.19
C PRO A 184 3.43 -22.04 -27.88
N SER A 185 4.47 -21.22 -27.69
CA SER A 185 5.81 -21.66 -27.28
C SER A 185 5.84 -22.41 -25.96
N TYR A 186 4.94 -22.09 -25.02
CA TYR A 186 4.84 -22.79 -23.75
C TYR A 186 4.39 -24.26 -23.92
N TRP A 187 3.69 -24.61 -25.01
CA TRP A 187 3.13 -25.96 -25.19
C TRP A 187 4.18 -27.01 -25.56
N TRP A 188 5.19 -26.62 -26.36
CA TRP A 188 6.23 -27.53 -26.84
C TRP A 188 7.57 -27.33 -26.13
N ASN A 189 7.73 -26.25 -25.35
CA ASN A 189 8.93 -25.98 -24.58
C ASN A 189 8.63 -25.29 -23.24
N SER A 190 7.87 -25.94 -22.36
CA SER A 190 7.49 -25.34 -21.08
C SER A 190 8.65 -25.16 -20.09
N GLU A 191 9.73 -25.95 -20.22
CA GLU A 191 10.87 -25.90 -19.30
C GLU A 191 11.84 -24.77 -19.64
N ASP A 192 12.11 -24.51 -20.94
CA ASP A 192 13.03 -23.43 -21.34
C ASP A 192 12.31 -22.12 -21.68
N PHE A 193 10.98 -22.15 -21.89
CA PHE A 193 10.24 -20.91 -22.19
C PHE A 193 10.15 -19.99 -20.98
N LEU A 194 10.84 -18.86 -21.06
CA LEU A 194 10.91 -17.84 -20.00
C LEU A 194 9.55 -17.20 -19.66
N GLY A 195 8.56 -17.28 -20.54
CA GLY A 195 7.24 -16.68 -20.33
C GLY A 195 7.09 -15.27 -20.91
N PRO A 196 5.85 -14.85 -21.23
CA PRO A 196 5.58 -13.55 -21.84
C PRO A 196 6.01 -12.36 -20.96
N ALA A 197 5.88 -12.48 -19.63
CA ALA A 197 6.31 -11.42 -18.72
C ALA A 197 7.83 -11.20 -18.74
N ALA A 198 8.62 -12.29 -18.75
CA ALA A 198 10.07 -12.22 -18.82
C ALA A 198 10.52 -11.64 -20.17
N LEU A 199 9.89 -12.06 -21.28
CA LEU A 199 10.18 -11.53 -22.61
C LEU A 199 9.83 -10.04 -22.75
N LEU A 200 8.71 -9.58 -22.19
CA LEU A 200 8.37 -8.16 -22.16
C LEU A 200 9.38 -7.35 -21.35
N HIS A 201 9.83 -7.90 -20.21
CA HIS A 201 10.89 -7.30 -19.41
C HIS A 201 12.23 -7.24 -20.15
N ALA A 202 12.57 -8.27 -20.93
CA ALA A 202 13.78 -8.28 -21.73
C ALA A 202 13.70 -7.27 -22.90
N TYR A 203 12.56 -7.23 -23.60
CA TYR A 203 12.30 -6.26 -24.66
C TYR A 203 12.44 -4.81 -24.19
N ARG A 204 11.96 -4.50 -22.98
CA ARG A 204 12.13 -3.17 -22.37
C ARG A 204 13.60 -2.72 -22.35
N TRP A 205 14.55 -3.62 -22.09
CA TRP A 205 15.98 -3.30 -22.07
C TRP A 205 16.60 -3.33 -23.45
N VAL A 206 16.26 -4.32 -24.28
CA VAL A 206 16.76 -4.42 -25.66
C VAL A 206 16.35 -3.21 -26.51
N SER A 207 15.16 -2.66 -26.28
CA SER A 207 14.65 -1.50 -27.00
C SER A 207 15.10 -0.15 -26.40
N ASP A 208 15.77 -0.14 -25.24
CA ASP A 208 16.19 1.11 -24.60
C ASP A 208 17.43 1.65 -25.32
N SER A 209 17.33 2.84 -25.91
CA SER A 209 18.45 3.46 -26.64
C SER A 209 19.64 3.84 -25.77
N ARG A 210 19.50 3.76 -24.44
CA ARG A 210 20.55 4.03 -23.45
C ARG A 210 21.31 2.76 -23.03
N ASP A 211 20.84 1.57 -23.38
CA ASP A 211 21.46 0.30 -23.01
C ASP A 211 22.43 -0.15 -24.10
N ASP A 212 23.72 -0.17 -23.78
CA ASP A 212 24.78 -0.61 -24.70
C ASP A 212 24.88 -2.15 -24.82
N TYR A 213 24.08 -2.90 -24.03
CA TYR A 213 24.15 -4.36 -23.92
C TYR A 213 23.04 -5.09 -24.71
N GLY A 214 22.34 -4.40 -25.61
CA GLY A 214 21.25 -4.99 -26.39
C GLY A 214 21.65 -6.28 -27.12
N GLY A 215 22.86 -6.33 -27.69
CA GLY A 215 23.37 -7.51 -28.40
C GLY A 215 23.57 -8.72 -27.49
N GLN A 216 24.19 -8.55 -26.31
CA GLN A 216 24.41 -9.62 -25.34
C GLN A 216 23.08 -10.11 -24.74
N ARG A 217 22.10 -9.21 -24.56
CA ARG A 217 20.76 -9.59 -24.09
C ARG A 217 20.01 -10.43 -25.11
N ILE A 218 20.08 -10.06 -26.39
CA ILE A 218 19.50 -10.89 -27.48
C ILE A 218 20.22 -12.24 -27.52
N GLN A 219 21.55 -12.25 -27.43
CA GLN A 219 22.34 -13.47 -27.41
C GLN A 219 21.90 -14.40 -26.25
N ALA A 220 21.80 -13.89 -25.02
CA ALA A 220 21.36 -14.65 -23.86
C ALA A 220 19.92 -15.18 -23.97
N LEU A 221 19.04 -14.50 -24.72
CA LEU A 221 17.69 -15.01 -25.02
C LEU A 221 17.69 -16.08 -26.11
N SER A 222 18.73 -16.12 -26.95
CA SER A 222 18.91 -17.08 -28.04
C SER A 222 19.88 -18.23 -27.70
N GLU A 223 20.56 -18.17 -26.56
CA GLU A 223 21.51 -19.18 -26.09
C GLU A 223 20.76 -20.52 -25.90
N GLY A 224 21.04 -21.49 -26.78
CA GLY A 224 20.32 -22.77 -26.88
C GLY A 224 19.57 -22.98 -28.21
N TRP A 225 19.49 -21.96 -29.08
CA TRP A 225 18.96 -22.09 -30.43
C TRP A 225 20.09 -22.03 -31.47
N ASP A 226 20.62 -23.20 -31.83
CA ASP A 226 21.81 -23.35 -32.69
C ASP A 226 21.56 -22.99 -34.16
N GLY A 227 20.34 -22.55 -34.53
CA GLY A 227 19.98 -22.19 -35.91
C GLY A 227 20.15 -23.31 -36.95
N ALA A 228 20.54 -24.52 -36.53
CA ALA A 228 20.76 -25.68 -37.39
C ALA A 228 19.50 -26.55 -37.39
N GLY A 229 18.54 -26.18 -38.22
CA GLY A 229 17.38 -26.97 -38.60
C GLY A 229 17.08 -26.75 -40.07
#